data_AF-A0A524HDP8-F1
#
_entry.id   AF-A0A524HDP8-F1
#
_cell.length_a   1.000
_cell.length_b   1.000
_cell.length_c   1.000
_cell.angle_alpha   90.00
_cell.angle_beta   90.00
_cell.angle_gamma   90.00
#
_symmetry.space_group_name_H-M   'P 1'
#
loop_
_entity.id
_entity.type
_entity.pdbx_description
1 polymer ?
#
loop_
_entity_poly.entity_id
_entity_poly.type
_entity_poly.pdbx_seq_one_letter_code
_entity_poly.pdbx_strand_id
1 'polypeptide(L)'
;MSVFKTEWTADKADRWTIHDLLACVFGVLAFFLVTVGLAGSILLQPWGYVCLVLSAAFTWLTFKVIDPKLRTLSDAFEEKQTGYLEDMERSNRWEGDDAG
;
A
#
# COMPACT_ATOMS: atom_id res chain seq x y z
N MET A 1 20.23 -7.14 9.51
CA MET A 1 19.44 -6.55 8.42
C MET A 1 18.00 -6.99 8.59
N SER A 2 17.15 -6.18 9.23
CA SER A 2 15.72 -6.49 9.31
C SER A 2 15.08 -6.07 7.99
N VAL A 3 14.62 -7.04 7.21
CA VAL A 3 14.04 -6.87 5.86
C VAL A 3 12.61 -6.30 5.92
N PHE A 4 12.07 -6.13 7.13
CA PHE A 4 10.79 -5.49 7.39
C PHE A 4 11.04 -4.39 8.43
N LYS A 5 11.13 -3.13 7.99
CA LYS A 5 11.07 -1.99 8.90
C LYS A 5 9.62 -1.80 9.32
N THR A 6 9.36 -2.03 10.60
CA THR A 6 8.02 -1.98 11.21
C THR A 6 7.62 -0.56 11.63
N GLU A 7 8.57 0.37 11.72
CA GLU A 7 8.30 1.77 12.08
C GLU A 7 8.53 2.70 10.90
N TRP A 8 7.44 3.23 10.34
CA TRP A 8 7.44 4.24 9.29
C TRP A 8 7.00 5.58 9.88
N THR A 9 7.78 6.63 9.59
CA THR A 9 7.38 8.02 9.84
C THR A 9 6.66 8.55 8.60
N ALA A 10 5.64 9.38 8.75
CA ALA A 10 4.82 9.90 7.64
C ALA A 10 5.66 10.47 6.47
N ASP A 11 6.69 11.28 6.75
CA ASP A 11 7.59 11.85 5.74
C ASP A 11 8.39 10.80 4.96
N LYS A 12 8.73 9.68 5.61
CA LYS A 12 9.46 8.56 4.98
C LYS A 12 8.52 7.61 4.24
N ALA A 13 7.27 7.50 4.69
CA ALA A 13 6.24 6.73 4.00
C ALA A 13 5.81 7.42 2.70
N ASP A 14 5.86 8.75 2.61
CA ASP A 14 5.52 9.43 1.36
C ASP A 14 6.58 9.23 0.25
N ARG A 15 7.84 9.00 0.64
CA ARG A 15 8.93 8.79 -0.32
C ARG A 15 8.90 7.38 -0.94
N TRP A 16 9.33 7.31 -2.20
CA TRP A 16 9.51 6.04 -2.90
C TRP A 16 10.70 5.27 -2.32
N THR A 17 10.49 4.02 -1.95
CA THR A 17 11.49 3.16 -1.31
C THR A 17 11.70 1.86 -2.07
N ILE A 18 12.75 1.13 -1.72
CA ILE A 18 13.02 -0.22 -2.27
C ILE A 18 11.85 -1.19 -1.99
N HIS A 19 11.08 -1.00 -0.92
CA HIS A 19 9.91 -1.84 -0.63
C HIS A 19 8.83 -1.65 -1.72
N ASP A 20 8.64 -0.43 -2.22
CA ASP A 20 7.70 -0.14 -3.30
C ASP A 20 8.18 -0.73 -4.64
N LEU A 21 9.49 -0.68 -4.90
CA LEU A 21 10.08 -1.34 -6.07
C LEU A 21 9.86 -2.86 -6.02
N LEU A 22 10.15 -3.48 -4.89
CA LEU A 22 9.93 -4.92 -4.68
C LEU A 22 8.46 -5.28 -4.84
N ALA A 23 7.56 -4.49 -4.26
CA ALA A 23 6.13 -4.72 -4.40
C ALA A 23 5.64 -4.58 -5.86
N CYS A 24 6.21 -3.65 -6.62
CA CYS A 24 5.94 -3.49 -8.05
C CYS A 24 6.42 -4.71 -8.85
N VAL A 25 7.65 -5.18 -8.59
CA VAL A 25 8.21 -6.39 -9.23
C VAL A 25 7.39 -7.64 -8.88
N PHE A 26 7.04 -7.83 -7.60
CA PHE A 26 6.19 -8.94 -7.17
C PHE A 26 4.79 -8.85 -7.76
N GLY A 27 4.22 -7.65 -7.91
CA GLY A 27 2.94 -7.44 -8.59
C GLY A 27 2.96 -7.86 -10.06
N VAL A 28 4.00 -7.45 -10.81
CA VAL A 28 4.16 -7.86 -12.22
C VAL A 28 4.35 -9.38 -12.33
N LEU A 29 5.18 -9.97 -11.47
CA LEU A 29 5.38 -11.42 -11.44
C LEU A 29 4.08 -12.17 -11.08
N ALA A 30 3.33 -11.68 -10.09
CA ALA A 30 2.05 -12.26 -9.73
C ALA A 30 1.06 -12.24 -10.90
N PHE A 31 0.97 -11.12 -11.63
CA PHE A 31 0.12 -11.01 -12.82
C PHE A 31 0.51 -12.02 -13.91
N PHE A 32 1.81 -12.14 -14.21
CA PHE A 32 2.31 -13.12 -15.17
C PHE A 32 2.01 -14.56 -14.73
N LEU A 33 2.28 -14.90 -13.48
CA LEU A 33 2.05 -16.25 -12.95
C LEU A 33 0.56 -16.60 -12.89
N VAL A 34 -0.33 -15.64 -12.56
CA VAL A 34 -1.79 -15.84 -12.66
C VAL A 34 -2.17 -16.14 -14.09
N THR A 35 -1.72 -15.33 -15.05
CA THR A 35 -2.11 -15.48 -16.46
C THR A 35 -1.66 -16.83 -17.02
N VAL A 36 -0.38 -17.18 -16.81
CA VAL A 36 0.22 -18.43 -17.27
C VAL A 36 -0.35 -19.64 -16.50
N GLY A 37 -0.54 -19.51 -15.19
CA GLY A 37 -1.13 -20.56 -14.36
C GLY A 37 -2.58 -20.84 -14.68
N LEU A 38 -3.37 -19.81 -14.98
CA LEU A 38 -4.76 -19.94 -15.41
C LEU A 38 -4.83 -20.66 -16.76
N ALA A 39 -4.01 -20.25 -17.73
CA ALA A 39 -3.93 -20.91 -19.04
C ALA A 39 -3.56 -22.39 -18.90
N GLY A 40 -2.54 -22.71 -18.08
CA GLY A 40 -2.14 -24.10 -17.81
C GLY A 40 -3.24 -24.92 -17.11
N SER A 41 -3.98 -24.30 -16.19
CA SER A 41 -5.06 -24.97 -15.44
C SER A 41 -6.28 -25.26 -16.32
N ILE A 42 -6.62 -24.36 -17.25
CA ILE A 42 -7.65 -24.59 -18.26
C ILE A 42 -7.29 -25.79 -19.14
N LEU A 43 -5.99 -25.96 -19.44
CA LEU A 43 -5.46 -27.08 -20.20
C LEU A 43 -5.27 -28.37 -19.36
N LEU A 44 -5.76 -28.38 -18.11
CA LEU A 44 -5.65 -29.47 -17.13
C LEU A 44 -4.19 -29.91 -16.87
N GLN A 45 -3.23 -29.01 -17.09
CA GLN A 45 -1.83 -29.30 -16.86
C GLN A 45 -1.48 -29.10 -15.38
N PRO A 46 -0.80 -30.07 -14.72
CA PRO A 46 -0.45 -29.97 -13.31
C PRO A 46 0.37 -28.72 -12.94
N TRP A 47 1.23 -28.26 -13.86
CA TRP A 47 2.05 -27.07 -13.64
C TRP A 47 1.21 -25.79 -13.54
N GLY A 48 0.03 -25.73 -14.16
CA GLY A 48 -0.87 -24.58 -14.11
C GLY A 48 -1.33 -24.29 -12.68
N TYR A 49 -1.72 -25.34 -11.96
CA TYR A 49 -2.12 -25.22 -10.55
C TYR A 49 -0.95 -24.78 -9.66
N VAL A 50 0.26 -25.26 -9.93
CA VAL A 50 1.47 -24.84 -9.19
C VAL A 50 1.73 -23.34 -9.39
N CYS A 51 1.61 -22.85 -10.63
CA CYS A 51 1.75 -21.43 -10.94
C CYS A 51 0.69 -20.56 -10.23
N LEU A 52 -0.56 -21.05 -10.10
CA LEU A 52 -1.62 -20.34 -9.37
C LEU A 52 -1.35 -20.28 -7.86
N VAL A 53 -0.82 -21.35 -7.26
CA VAL A 53 -0.45 -21.34 -5.84
C VAL A 53 0.70 -20.35 -5.60
N LEU A 54 1.71 -20.36 -6.48
CA LEU A 54 2.82 -19.42 -6.40
C LEU A 54 2.37 -17.96 -6.58
N SER A 55 1.43 -17.70 -7.50
CA SER A 55 0.93 -16.34 -7.71
C SER A 55 0.15 -15.82 -6.51
N ALA A 56 -0.63 -16.68 -5.84
CA ALA A 56 -1.30 -16.32 -4.60
C ALA A 56 -0.28 -15.97 -3.50
N ALA A 57 0.82 -16.74 -3.38
CA ALA A 57 1.89 -16.44 -2.44
C ALA A 57 2.57 -15.10 -2.72
N PHE A 58 2.88 -14.79 -3.99
CA PHE A 58 3.46 -13.48 -4.36
C PHE A 58 2.50 -12.33 -4.11
N THR A 59 1.21 -12.51 -4.41
CA THR A 59 0.18 -11.51 -4.13
C THR A 59 0.11 -11.20 -2.64
N TRP A 60 0.08 -12.24 -1.80
CA TRP A 60 0.11 -12.07 -0.35
C TRP A 60 1.38 -11.36 0.15
N LEU A 61 2.54 -11.68 -0.43
CA LEU A 61 3.80 -11.02 -0.07
C LEU A 61 3.77 -9.53 -0.41
N THR A 62 3.21 -9.14 -1.55
CA THR A 62 3.02 -7.75 -1.95
C THR A 62 2.19 -6.99 -0.92
N PHE A 63 1.04 -7.55 -0.51
CA PHE A 63 0.20 -6.93 0.54
C PHE A 63 0.97 -6.79 1.85
N LYS A 64 1.67 -7.83 2.29
CA LYS A 64 2.45 -7.79 3.53
C LYS A 64 3.55 -6.72 3.52
N VAL A 65 4.16 -6.45 2.36
CA VAL A 65 5.21 -5.43 2.22
C VAL A 65 4.63 -4.01 2.17
N ILE A 66 3.50 -3.82 1.49
CA ILE A 66 2.88 -2.50 1.29
C ILE A 66 2.06 -2.05 2.53
N ASP A 67 1.35 -2.97 3.18
CA ASP A 67 0.39 -2.69 4.27
C ASP A 67 0.92 -1.75 5.38
N PRO A 68 2.11 -1.97 5.99
CA PRO A 68 2.59 -1.09 7.06
C PRO A 68 2.81 0.34 6.59
N LYS A 69 3.21 0.52 5.33
CA LYS A 69 3.46 1.83 4.74
C LYS A 69 2.15 2.57 4.49
N LEU A 70 1.17 1.90 3.88
CA LEU A 70 -0.15 2.47 3.64
C LEU A 70 -0.83 2.90 4.94
N ARG A 71 -0.74 2.07 5.99
CA ARG A 71 -1.37 2.37 7.27
C ARG A 71 -0.78 3.64 7.91
N THR A 72 0.54 3.78 7.93
CA THR A 72 1.18 5.01 8.45
C THR A 72 0.88 6.25 7.62
N LEU A 73 0.67 6.08 6.31
CA LEU A 73 0.31 7.19 5.44
C LEU A 73 -1.16 7.61 5.68
N SER A 74 -2.06 6.64 5.83
CA SER A 74 -3.46 6.89 6.17
C SER A 74 -3.61 7.61 7.51
N ASP A 75 -2.90 7.17 8.56
CA ASP A 75 -2.94 7.82 9.87
C ASP A 75 -2.49 9.30 9.78
N ALA A 76 -1.43 9.58 9.00
CA ALA A 76 -0.94 10.93 8.78
C ALA A 76 -1.90 11.81 7.96
N PHE A 77 -2.65 11.22 7.03
CA PHE A 77 -3.70 11.91 6.30
C PHE A 77 -4.90 12.24 7.18
N GLU A 78 -5.31 11.33 8.07
CA GLU A 78 -6.39 11.57 9.03
C GLU A 78 -6.05 12.71 10.00
N GLU A 79 -4.80 12.77 10.48
CA GLU A 79 -4.33 13.86 11.34
C GLU A 79 -4.42 15.22 10.62
N LYS A 80 -3.96 15.29 9.37
CA LYS A 80 -4.08 16.51 8.55
C LYS A 80 -5.53 16.87 8.27
N GLN A 81 -6.38 15.89 7.97
CA GLN A 81 -7.79 16.12 7.67
C GLN A 81 -8.53 16.71 8.88
N THR A 82 -8.23 16.21 10.08
CA THR A 82 -8.75 16.77 11.34
C THR A 82 -8.35 18.23 11.52
N GLY A 83 -7.07 18.56 11.30
CA GLY A 83 -6.59 19.94 11.37
C GLY A 83 -7.29 20.89 10.39
N TYR A 84 -7.52 20.45 9.15
CA TYR A 84 -8.27 21.24 8.18
C TYR A 84 -9.73 21.45 8.59
N LEU A 85 -10.39 20.46 9.19
CA LEU A 85 -11.75 20.64 9.72
C LEU A 85 -11.78 21.67 10.86
N GLU A 86 -10.83 21.62 11.79
CA GLU A 86 -10.74 22.58 12.89
C GLU A 86 -10.50 24.02 12.40
N ASP A 87 -9.61 24.21 11.42
CA ASP A 87 -9.33 25.52 10.84
C ASP A 87 -10.56 26.05 10.06
N MET A 88 -11.28 25.17 9.35
CA MET A 88 -12.54 25.52 8.68
C MET A 88 -13.63 25.91 9.68
N GLU A 89 -13.76 25.19 10.79
CA GLU A 89 -14.69 25.55 11.87
C GLU A 89 -14.33 26.89 12.51
N ARG A 90 -13.04 27.16 12.74
CA ARG A 90 -12.55 28.43 13.28
C ARG A 90 -12.83 29.59 12.35
N SER A 91 -12.60 29.41 11.04
CA SER A 91 -12.96 30.39 10.01
C SER A 91 -14.48 30.61 9.94
N ASN A 92 -15.30 29.57 10.07
CA ASN A 92 -16.76 29.68 10.07
C ASN A 92 -17.33 30.30 11.35
N ARG A 93 -16.66 30.13 12.51
CA ARG A 93 -17.01 30.81 13.76
C ARG A 93 -16.58 32.28 13.81
N TRP A 94 -15.90 32.79 12.78
CA TRP A 94 -15.35 34.14 12.70
C TRP A 94 -14.36 34.47 13.84
N GLU A 95 -13.75 33.44 14.46
CA GLU A 95 -12.71 33.60 15.50
C GLU A 95 -11.38 34.13 14.94
N GLY A 96 -11.33 34.47 13.64
CA GLY A 96 -10.16 34.97 12.92
C GLY A 96 -10.25 36.39 12.39
N ASP A 97 -11.35 37.12 12.60
CA ASP A 97 -11.56 38.48 12.04
C ASP A 97 -11.78 39.58 13.09
N ASP A 98 -11.58 39.27 14.38
CA ASP A 98 -11.72 40.24 15.50
C ASP A 98 -10.39 40.52 16.23
N ALA A 99 -9.28 40.61 15.49
CA ALA A 99 -8.02 41.12 16.02
C ALA A 99 -7.32 42.06 15.03
N GLY A 100 -7.98 43.20 14.73
CA GLY A 100 -7.33 44.41 14.19
C GLY A 100 -7.93 44.94 12.90
#